data_AF-A0A4Z1JX89-F1
#
_entry.id   AF-A0A4Z1JX89-F1
#
_cell.length_a   1.000
_cell.length_b   1.000
_cell.length_c   1.000
_cell.angle_alpha   90.00
_cell.angle_beta   90.00
_cell.angle_gamma   90.00
#
_symmetry.space_group_name_H-M   'P 1'
#
loop_
_entity.id
_entity.type
_entity.pdbx_description
1 polymer ?
#
loop_
_entity_poly.entity_id
_entity_poly.type
_entity_poly.pdbx_seq_one_letter_code
_entity_poly.pdbx_strand_id
1 'polypeptide(L)'
;MCSSFNQQFVHFVALILIRKQSIYRMLTLSSSAGLSITSVLITTLMNQVQTVTTYYLFKTAPDMRYGIPIATPPSIHDWLNLSQILVQWICSLFLFALVIYLPSPTISPTAKRVAVGLWIFHGLFSIFYVVVGGRPEDIIFDINRNLHIGIINPLFTFLAVIAFCLQARIMSPVDKSGAYSE
;
A
#
# COMPACT_ATOMS: atom_id res chain seq x y z
N MET A 1 23.30 -0.82 -10.13
CA MET A 1 21.86 -0.93 -10.45
C MET A 1 21.26 -2.30 -10.13
N CYS A 2 21.99 -3.43 -10.24
CA CYS A 2 21.53 -4.77 -9.84
C CYS A 2 21.24 -4.94 -8.32
N SER A 3 21.78 -4.07 -7.45
CA SER A 3 21.56 -4.10 -5.99
C SER A 3 20.18 -3.59 -5.54
N SER A 4 19.54 -2.72 -6.32
CA SER A 4 18.22 -2.12 -5.99
C SER A 4 17.09 -3.15 -6.02
N PHE A 5 17.15 -4.07 -6.98
CA PHE A 5 16.09 -5.07 -7.21
C PHE A 5 16.07 -6.15 -6.13
N ASN A 6 17.24 -6.69 -5.75
CA ASN A 6 17.34 -7.63 -4.63
C ASN A 6 16.87 -7.01 -3.31
N GLN A 7 17.13 -5.72 -3.10
CA GLN A 7 16.71 -5.04 -1.88
C GLN A 7 15.19 -4.78 -1.83
N GLN A 8 14.57 -4.40 -2.96
CA GLN A 8 13.11 -4.27 -3.06
C GLN A 8 12.39 -5.64 -2.96
N PHE A 9 12.96 -6.69 -3.56
CA PHE A 9 12.40 -8.04 -3.50
C PHE A 9 12.47 -8.66 -2.09
N VAL A 10 13.60 -8.50 -1.38
CA VAL A 10 13.76 -8.97 0.00
C VAL A 10 12.81 -8.22 0.95
N HIS A 11 12.66 -6.90 0.79
CA HIS A 11 11.68 -6.12 1.54
C HIS A 11 10.24 -6.57 1.25
N PHE A 12 9.92 -6.90 0.01
CA PHE A 12 8.61 -7.40 -0.39
C PHE A 12 8.29 -8.77 0.23
N VAL A 13 9.21 -9.73 0.17
CA VAL A 13 9.03 -11.05 0.78
C VAL A 13 8.87 -10.92 2.30
N ALA A 14 9.68 -10.09 2.95
CA ALA A 14 9.55 -9.82 4.39
C ALA A 14 8.18 -9.20 4.73
N LEU A 15 7.70 -8.23 3.96
CA LEU A 15 6.39 -7.61 4.15
C LEU A 15 5.23 -8.61 3.94
N ILE A 16 5.33 -9.50 2.94
CA ILE A 16 4.33 -10.55 2.72
C ILE A 16 4.30 -11.53 3.90
N LEU A 17 5.46 -11.96 4.39
CA LEU A 17 5.55 -12.92 5.50
C LEU A 17 4.97 -12.34 6.79
N ILE A 18 5.27 -11.07 7.10
CA ILE A 18 4.71 -10.36 8.26
C ILE A 18 3.19 -10.23 8.14
N ARG A 19 2.68 -9.92 6.93
CA ARG A 19 1.24 -9.83 6.67
C ARG A 19 0.55 -11.18 6.74
N LYS A 20 1.18 -12.25 6.23
CA LYS A 20 0.65 -13.62 6.30
C LYS A 20 0.41 -14.05 7.75
N GLN A 21 1.37 -13.81 8.64
CA GLN A 21 1.23 -14.13 10.06
C GLN A 21 0.08 -13.33 10.70
N SER A 22 -0.05 -12.05 10.35
CA SER A 22 -1.12 -11.18 10.85
C SER A 22 -2.50 -11.63 10.38
N ILE A 23 -2.63 -11.97 9.09
CA ILE A 23 -3.87 -12.49 8.49
C ILE A 23 -4.26 -13.83 9.11
N TYR A 24 -3.30 -14.75 9.24
CA TYR A 24 -3.54 -16.05 9.85
C TYR A 24 -4.07 -15.90 11.28
N ARG A 25 -3.40 -15.06 12.10
CA ARG A 25 -3.85 -14.76 13.47
C ARG A 25 -5.28 -14.22 13.52
N MET A 26 -5.62 -13.27 12.64
CA MET A 26 -6.96 -12.68 12.59
C MET A 26 -8.04 -13.70 12.21
N LEU A 27 -7.74 -14.59 11.26
CA LEU A 27 -8.67 -15.64 10.84
C LEU A 27 -8.86 -16.69 11.94
N THR A 28 -7.78 -17.11 12.60
CA THR A 28 -7.84 -18.06 13.71
C THR A 28 -8.59 -17.50 14.91
N LEU A 29 -8.33 -16.24 15.28
CA LEU A 29 -8.96 -15.60 16.45
C LEU A 29 -10.31 -14.94 16.11
N SER A 30 -10.68 -14.88 14.83
CA SER A 30 -11.86 -14.16 14.33
C SER A 30 -11.97 -12.73 14.89
N SER A 31 -10.84 -12.08 15.12
CA SER A 31 -10.74 -10.77 15.76
C SER A 31 -9.62 -9.94 15.14
N SER A 32 -9.84 -8.63 15.03
CA SER A 32 -8.82 -7.66 14.61
C SER A 32 -8.10 -7.00 15.80
N ALA A 33 -8.16 -7.62 16.99
CA ALA A 33 -7.44 -7.16 18.17
C ALA A 33 -5.92 -7.05 17.92
N GLY A 34 -5.31 -5.97 18.44
CA GLY A 34 -3.89 -5.68 18.30
C GLY A 34 -3.47 -5.07 16.96
N LEU A 35 -4.42 -4.69 16.10
CA LEU A 35 -4.15 -3.91 14.89
C LEU A 35 -4.69 -2.49 15.00
N SER A 36 -3.90 -1.53 14.52
CA SER A 36 -4.30 -0.13 14.37
C SER A 36 -4.97 0.06 13.02
N ILE A 37 -6.25 0.44 13.04
CA ILE A 37 -6.99 0.77 11.82
C ILE A 37 -6.32 1.89 11.02
N THR A 38 -5.73 2.87 11.72
CA THR A 38 -4.98 3.96 11.09
C THR A 38 -3.75 3.45 10.36
N SER A 39 -3.00 2.53 10.96
CA SER A 39 -1.82 1.95 10.30
C SER A 39 -2.19 1.17 9.06
N VAL A 40 -3.25 0.36 9.14
CA VAL A 40 -3.73 -0.43 8.00
C VAL A 40 -4.27 0.49 6.90
N LEU A 41 -5.03 1.53 7.26
CA LEU A 41 -5.52 2.54 6.30
C LEU A 41 -4.37 3.24 5.58
N ILE A 42 -3.40 3.82 6.31
CA ILE A 42 -2.26 4.54 5.71
C ILE A 42 -1.49 3.63 4.74
N THR A 43 -1.29 2.38 5.13
CA THR A 43 -0.62 1.38 4.29
C THR A 43 -1.40 1.08 3.01
N THR A 44 -2.73 0.94 3.12
CA THR A 44 -3.61 0.73 1.96
C THR A 44 -3.61 1.95 1.02
N LEU A 45 -3.65 3.17 1.57
CA LEU A 45 -3.59 4.40 0.78
C LEU A 45 -2.25 4.55 0.06
N MET A 46 -1.14 4.26 0.75
CA MET A 46 0.20 4.28 0.17
C MET A 46 0.33 3.28 -0.99
N ASN A 47 -0.18 2.06 -0.83
CA ASN A 47 -0.21 1.08 -1.92
C ASN A 47 -1.05 1.56 -3.12
N GLN A 48 -2.16 2.26 -2.86
CA GLN A 48 -2.98 2.84 -3.92
C GLN A 48 -2.23 3.93 -4.70
N VAL A 49 -1.51 4.80 -3.98
CA VAL A 49 -0.64 5.84 -4.55
C VAL A 49 0.48 5.23 -5.42
N GLN A 50 1.10 4.13 -4.96
CA GLN A 50 2.11 3.40 -5.75
C GLN A 50 1.54 2.79 -7.03
N THR A 51 0.33 2.23 -6.98
CA THR A 51 -0.37 1.69 -8.16
C THR A 51 -0.63 2.78 -9.19
N VAL A 52 -1.12 3.96 -8.75
CA VAL A 52 -1.35 5.12 -9.64
C VAL A 52 -0.04 5.60 -10.27
N THR A 53 1.02 5.73 -9.48
CA THR A 53 2.34 6.13 -9.99
C THR A 53 2.85 5.15 -11.03
N THR A 54 2.72 3.84 -10.76
CA THR A 54 3.13 2.79 -11.68
C THR A 54 2.38 2.87 -13.00
N TYR A 55 1.08 3.14 -12.97
CA TYR A 55 0.29 3.40 -14.16
C TYR A 55 0.81 4.61 -14.98
N TYR A 56 1.14 5.72 -14.31
CA TYR A 56 1.69 6.90 -14.97
C TYR A 56 3.07 6.63 -15.59
N LEU A 57 3.94 5.92 -14.88
CA LEU A 57 5.25 5.53 -15.41
C LEU A 57 5.13 4.67 -16.66
N PHE A 58 4.20 3.71 -16.66
CA PHE A 58 3.90 2.92 -17.85
C PHE A 58 3.40 3.77 -19.00
N LYS A 59 2.58 4.80 -18.76
CA LYS A 59 2.15 5.76 -19.77
C LYS A 59 3.28 6.64 -20.34
N THR A 60 4.39 6.82 -19.62
CA THR A 60 5.53 7.67 -20.05
C THR A 60 6.74 6.94 -20.60
N ALA A 61 6.67 5.62 -20.80
CA ALA A 61 7.82 4.86 -21.27
C ALA A 61 8.38 5.46 -22.57
N PRO A 62 9.71 5.66 -22.70
CA PRO A 62 10.33 6.34 -23.85
C PRO A 62 10.06 5.66 -25.20
N ASP A 63 9.63 4.39 -25.18
CA ASP A 63 9.20 3.64 -26.36
C ASP A 63 7.76 3.94 -26.81
N MET A 64 7.05 4.87 -26.13
CA MET A 64 5.76 5.43 -26.52
C MET A 64 5.89 6.31 -27.77
N ARG A 65 6.39 5.73 -28.86
CA ARG A 65 6.24 6.33 -30.18
C ARG A 65 4.74 6.28 -30.50
N TYR A 66 4.09 7.45 -30.63
CA TYR A 66 2.70 7.62 -31.09
C TYR A 66 1.56 7.58 -30.06
N GLY A 67 1.82 7.75 -28.76
CA GLY A 67 0.74 8.00 -27.78
C GLY A 67 -0.24 6.83 -27.57
N ILE A 68 0.10 5.63 -28.06
CA ILE A 68 -0.60 4.39 -27.76
C ILE A 68 0.00 3.82 -26.48
N PRO A 69 -0.79 3.64 -25.40
CA PRO A 69 -0.29 3.00 -24.20
C PRO A 69 0.32 1.65 -24.56
N ILE A 70 1.63 1.48 -24.29
CA ILE A 70 2.25 0.17 -24.43
C ILE A 70 1.59 -0.72 -23.36
N ALA A 71 0.74 -1.64 -23.81
CA ALA A 71 0.05 -2.59 -22.94
C ALA A 71 1.02 -3.58 -22.27
N THR A 72 2.27 -3.63 -22.75
CA THR A 72 3.31 -4.58 -22.35
C THR A 72 4.54 -3.86 -21.81
N PRO A 73 4.82 -3.91 -20.50
CA PRO A 73 6.09 -3.48 -19.93
C PRO A 73 7.31 -3.93 -20.76
N PRO A 74 8.29 -3.02 -21.01
CA PRO A 74 9.39 -3.26 -21.96
C PRO A 74 10.40 -4.29 -21.46
N SER A 75 10.45 -4.53 -20.15
CA SER A 75 11.35 -5.52 -19.55
C SER A 75 10.62 -6.46 -18.58
N ILE A 76 11.17 -7.66 -18.40
CA ILE A 76 10.69 -8.61 -17.39
C ILE A 76 10.78 -8.05 -15.96
N HIS A 77 11.74 -7.14 -15.72
CA HIS A 77 11.89 -6.44 -14.45
C HIS A 77 10.67 -5.57 -14.14
N ASP A 78 10.16 -4.86 -15.14
CA ASP A 78 8.99 -3.98 -14.99
C ASP A 78 7.71 -4.79 -14.75
N TRP A 79 7.60 -5.97 -15.37
CA TRP A 79 6.55 -6.94 -15.07
C TRP A 79 6.60 -7.42 -13.62
N LEU A 80 7.78 -7.82 -13.14
CA LEU A 80 7.93 -8.27 -11.75
C LEU A 80 7.61 -7.16 -10.74
N ASN A 81 8.05 -5.93 -11.01
CA ASN A 81 7.72 -4.77 -10.16
C ASN A 81 6.21 -4.47 -10.16
N LEU A 82 5.55 -4.54 -11.32
CA LEU A 82 4.10 -4.38 -11.40
C LEU A 82 3.37 -5.48 -10.63
N SER A 83 3.74 -6.75 -10.84
CA SER A 83 3.16 -7.87 -10.09
C SER A 83 3.37 -7.70 -8.59
N GLN A 84 4.53 -7.23 -8.16
CA GLN A 84 4.85 -6.94 -6.76
C GLN A 84 3.88 -5.92 -6.17
N ILE A 85 3.69 -4.79 -6.85
CA ILE A 85 2.81 -3.71 -6.40
C ILE A 85 1.34 -4.17 -6.37
N LEU A 86 0.90 -4.92 -7.39
CA LEU A 86 -0.47 -5.44 -7.45
C LEU A 86 -0.75 -6.44 -6.33
N VAL A 87 0.13 -7.41 -6.10
CA VAL A 87 0.01 -8.37 -5.00
C VAL A 87 -0.01 -7.63 -3.66
N GLN A 88 0.89 -6.67 -3.48
CA GLN A 88 0.97 -5.87 -2.25
C GLN A 88 -0.31 -5.05 -2.00
N TRP A 89 -0.90 -4.50 -3.06
CA TRP A 89 -2.15 -3.76 -3.02
C TRP A 89 -3.33 -4.67 -2.67
N ILE A 90 -3.46 -5.82 -3.34
CA ILE A 90 -4.50 -6.83 -3.05
C ILE A 90 -4.40 -7.30 -1.59
N CYS A 91 -3.20 -7.63 -1.12
CA CYS A 91 -2.98 -8.04 0.26
C CYS A 91 -3.36 -6.92 1.26
N SER A 92 -3.10 -5.64 0.94
CA SER A 92 -3.54 -4.55 1.82
C SER A 92 -5.04 -4.35 1.83
N LEU A 93 -5.71 -4.51 0.68
CA LEU A 93 -7.18 -4.43 0.62
C LEU A 93 -7.80 -5.57 1.43
N PHE A 94 -7.26 -6.78 1.31
CA PHE A 94 -7.73 -7.92 2.09
C PHE A 94 -7.56 -7.69 3.59
N LEU A 95 -6.37 -7.23 4.03
CA LEU A 95 -6.13 -6.91 5.44
C LEU A 95 -7.06 -5.80 5.94
N PHE A 96 -7.26 -4.75 5.13
CA PHE A 96 -8.17 -3.66 5.44
C PHE A 96 -9.60 -4.17 5.60
N ALA A 97 -10.09 -4.99 4.68
CA ALA A 97 -11.40 -5.63 4.77
C ALA A 97 -11.52 -6.44 6.07
N LEU A 98 -10.53 -7.27 6.42
CA LEU A 98 -10.55 -8.03 7.68
C LEU A 98 -10.63 -7.11 8.90
N VAL A 99 -9.91 -5.98 8.94
CA VAL A 99 -10.00 -5.02 10.05
C VAL A 99 -11.39 -4.36 10.13
N ILE A 100 -12.02 -4.08 8.99
CA ILE A 100 -13.37 -3.50 8.94
C ILE A 100 -14.42 -4.52 9.40
N TYR A 101 -14.36 -5.76 8.91
CA TYR A 101 -15.39 -6.77 9.19
C TYR A 101 -15.22 -7.48 10.53
N LEU A 102 -13.99 -7.79 10.95
CA LEU A 102 -13.79 -8.52 12.20
C LEU A 102 -14.01 -7.60 13.42
N PRO A 103 -14.60 -8.14 14.50
CA PRO A 103 -14.78 -7.39 15.74
C PRO A 103 -13.43 -7.04 16.37
N SER A 104 -13.37 -5.86 16.98
CA SER A 104 -12.21 -5.41 17.76
C SER A 104 -12.69 -4.62 18.98
N PRO A 105 -12.16 -4.92 20.18
CA PRO A 105 -12.51 -4.19 21.39
C PRO A 105 -11.95 -2.76 21.39
N THR A 106 -10.94 -2.48 20.57
CA THR A 106 -10.20 -1.20 20.56
C THR A 106 -10.57 -0.29 19.39
N ILE A 107 -11.37 -0.76 18.42
CA ILE A 107 -11.72 0.00 17.22
C ILE A 107 -13.22 0.31 17.23
N SER A 108 -13.57 1.59 17.36
CA SER A 108 -14.97 2.00 17.33
C SER A 108 -15.60 1.81 15.95
N PRO A 109 -16.92 1.54 15.86
CA PRO A 109 -17.64 1.48 14.58
C PRO A 109 -17.51 2.76 13.76
N THR A 110 -17.48 3.92 14.43
CA THR A 110 -17.27 5.23 13.78
C THR A 110 -15.91 5.31 13.11
N ALA A 111 -14.84 4.86 13.78
CA ALA A 111 -13.50 4.84 13.19
C ALA A 111 -13.44 3.95 11.93
N LYS A 112 -14.15 2.81 11.92
CA LYS A 112 -14.28 1.96 10.73
C LYS A 112 -14.97 2.69 9.57
N ARG A 113 -16.08 3.37 9.83
CA ARG A 113 -16.80 4.15 8.81
C ARG A 113 -15.94 5.28 8.25
N VAL A 114 -15.24 6.02 9.11
CA VAL A 114 -14.32 7.08 8.69
C VAL A 114 -13.20 6.52 7.83
N ALA A 115 -12.59 5.41 8.23
CA ALA A 115 -11.52 4.77 7.46
C ALA A 115 -11.99 4.34 6.06
N VAL A 116 -13.19 3.73 5.97
CA VAL A 116 -13.79 3.38 4.67
C VAL A 116 -14.07 4.62 3.84
N GLY A 117 -14.62 5.68 4.44
CA GLY A 117 -14.88 6.95 3.76
C GLY A 117 -13.61 7.57 3.19
N LEU A 118 -12.53 7.63 3.97
CA LEU A 118 -11.23 8.13 3.53
C LEU A 118 -10.63 7.28 2.40
N TRP A 119 -10.74 5.95 2.50
CA TRP A 119 -10.28 5.04 1.45
C TRP A 119 -11.05 5.25 0.14
N ILE A 120 -12.38 5.31 0.18
CA ILE A 120 -13.22 5.56 -1.00
C ILE A 120 -12.90 6.93 -1.60
N PHE A 121 -12.85 7.97 -0.77
CA PHE A 121 -12.55 9.33 -1.21
C PHE A 121 -11.21 9.40 -1.95
N HIS A 122 -10.16 8.81 -1.35
CA HIS A 122 -8.85 8.73 -1.99
C HIS A 122 -8.87 7.90 -3.28
N GLY A 123 -9.66 6.81 -3.31
CA GLY A 123 -10.00 6.01 -4.50
C GLY A 123 -10.54 6.84 -5.66
N LEU A 124 -11.63 7.57 -5.41
CA LEU A 124 -12.28 8.42 -6.40
C LEU A 124 -11.35 9.53 -6.88
N PHE A 125 -10.61 10.16 -5.98
CA PHE A 125 -9.61 11.16 -6.33
C PHE A 125 -8.55 10.54 -7.23
N SER A 126 -7.96 9.39 -6.85
CA SER A 126 -6.97 8.68 -7.68
C SER A 126 -7.47 8.40 -9.10
N ILE A 127 -8.71 7.92 -9.25
CA ILE A 127 -9.34 7.66 -10.55
C ILE A 127 -9.52 8.96 -11.34
N PHE A 128 -10.09 9.99 -10.70
CA PHE A 128 -10.28 11.30 -11.31
C PHE A 128 -8.95 11.86 -11.83
N TYR A 129 -7.88 11.77 -11.04
CA TYR A 129 -6.54 12.19 -11.46
C TYR A 129 -6.06 11.43 -12.69
N VAL A 130 -6.20 10.10 -12.70
CA VAL A 130 -5.79 9.28 -13.85
C VAL A 130 -6.57 9.63 -15.13
N VAL A 131 -7.86 9.95 -15.01
CA VAL A 131 -8.72 10.33 -16.14
C VAL A 131 -8.39 11.74 -16.64
N VAL A 132 -8.20 12.71 -15.74
CA VAL A 132 -7.89 14.11 -16.08
C VAL A 132 -6.44 14.31 -16.50
N GLY A 133 -5.55 13.39 -16.11
CA GLY A 133 -4.11 13.47 -16.36
C GLY A 133 -3.70 13.60 -17.82
N GLY A 134 -4.59 13.32 -18.78
CA GLY A 134 -4.33 13.57 -20.19
C GLY A 134 -3.34 12.59 -20.81
N ARG A 135 -2.71 13.03 -21.91
CA ARG A 135 -1.69 12.27 -22.65
C ARG A 135 -0.28 12.69 -22.21
N PRO A 136 0.74 11.85 -22.40
CA PRO A 136 2.12 12.15 -21.98
C PRO A 136 2.69 13.47 -22.53
N GLU A 137 2.20 13.92 -23.68
CA GLU A 137 2.54 15.20 -24.31
C GLU A 137 1.91 16.44 -23.64
N ASP A 138 0.90 16.25 -22.78
CA ASP A 138 0.19 17.35 -22.15
C ASP A 138 0.95 17.90 -20.93
N ILE A 139 1.01 19.24 -20.79
CA ILE A 139 1.64 19.88 -19.63
C ILE A 139 1.01 19.46 -18.30
N ILE A 140 -0.30 19.20 -18.31
CA ILE A 140 -1.07 18.73 -17.15
C ILE A 140 -0.58 17.34 -16.72
N PHE A 141 -0.25 16.48 -17.67
CA PHE A 141 0.30 15.15 -17.41
C PHE A 141 1.63 15.26 -16.67
N ASP A 142 2.56 16.09 -17.16
CA ASP A 142 3.88 16.21 -16.56
C ASP A 142 3.84 16.84 -15.16
N ILE A 143 3.01 17.87 -14.96
CA ILE A 143 2.74 18.45 -13.64
C ILE A 143 2.22 17.37 -12.68
N ASN A 144 1.23 16.59 -13.10
CA ASN A 144 0.63 15.54 -12.27
C ASN A 144 1.62 14.42 -11.93
N ARG A 145 2.42 13.99 -12.91
CA ARG A 145 3.48 13.00 -12.73
C ARG A 145 4.53 13.49 -11.73
N ASN A 146 5.04 14.70 -11.90
CA ASN A 146 6.06 15.26 -11.02
C ASN A 146 5.52 15.50 -9.60
N LEU A 147 4.26 15.91 -9.45
CA LEU A 147 3.60 16.01 -8.15
C LEU A 147 3.52 14.66 -7.44
N HIS A 148 3.15 13.60 -8.16
CA HIS A 148 3.06 12.25 -7.60
C HIS A 148 4.43 11.71 -7.19
N ILE A 149 5.41 11.80 -8.08
CA ILE A 149 6.76 11.27 -7.84
C ILE A 149 7.50 12.10 -6.78
N GLY A 150 7.39 13.42 -6.84
CA GLY A 150 8.17 14.34 -6.00
C GLY A 150 7.57 14.66 -4.64
N ILE A 151 6.24 14.59 -4.48
CA ILE A 151 5.56 15.04 -3.25
C ILE A 151 4.68 13.94 -2.66
N ILE A 152 3.72 13.42 -3.44
CA ILE A 152 2.70 12.50 -2.90
C ILE A 152 3.35 11.17 -2.48
N ASN A 153 4.18 10.56 -3.32
CA ASN A 153 4.84 9.30 -3.02
C ASN A 153 5.76 9.38 -1.79
N PRO A 154 6.69 10.36 -1.67
CA PRO A 154 7.49 10.52 -0.47
C PRO A 154 6.64 10.73 0.79
N LEU A 155 5.59 11.56 0.72
CA LEU A 155 4.70 11.82 1.85
C LEU A 155 4.01 10.54 2.34
N PHE A 156 3.37 9.80 1.44
CA PHE A 156 2.68 8.56 1.81
C PHE A 156 3.64 7.45 2.24
N THR A 157 4.85 7.42 1.68
CA THR A 157 5.91 6.50 2.12
C THR A 157 6.35 6.82 3.55
N PHE A 158 6.57 8.10 3.86
CA PHE A 158 6.93 8.54 5.20
C PHE A 158 5.83 8.22 6.23
N LEU A 159 4.57 8.51 5.89
CA LEU A 159 3.43 8.15 6.73
C LEU A 159 3.32 6.64 6.94
N ALA A 160 3.58 5.83 5.91
CA ALA A 160 3.57 4.38 6.02
C ALA A 160 4.68 3.84 6.93
N VAL A 161 5.88 4.44 6.89
CA VAL A 161 6.97 4.10 7.82
C VAL A 161 6.58 4.43 9.26
N ILE A 162 6.05 5.63 9.51
CA ILE A 162 5.56 6.00 10.85
C ILE A 162 4.49 5.05 11.33
N ALA A 163 3.49 4.76 10.48
CA ALA A 163 2.43 3.82 10.76
C ALA A 163 2.96 2.45 11.14
N PHE A 164 3.92 1.93 10.37
CA PHE A 164 4.58 0.66 10.64
C PHE A 164 5.31 0.66 12.00
N CYS A 165 6.08 1.71 12.30
CA CYS A 165 6.77 1.85 13.58
C CYS A 165 5.79 1.89 14.76
N LEU A 166 4.67 2.60 14.62
CA LEU A 166 3.63 2.67 15.64
C LEU A 166 2.91 1.31 15.81
N GLN A 167 2.61 0.63 14.71
CA GLN A 167 2.00 -0.70 14.72
C GLN A 167 2.92 -1.73 15.39
N ALA A 168 4.22 -1.71 15.11
CA ALA A 168 5.19 -2.60 15.75
C ALA A 168 5.24 -2.44 17.27
N ARG A 169 5.08 -1.20 17.79
CA ARG A 169 5.00 -0.95 19.24
C ARG A 169 3.76 -1.55 19.88
N ILE A 170 2.62 -1.51 19.18
CA ILE A 170 1.35 -2.09 19.66
C ILE A 170 1.43 -3.63 19.65
N MET A 171 2.28 -4.20 18.78
CA MET A 171 2.39 -5.64 18.56
C MET A 171 3.49 -6.33 19.39
N SER A 172 4.19 -5.59 20.25
CA SER A 172 5.30 -6.10 21.08
C SER A 172 4.83 -7.24 22.01
N PRO A 173 5.65 -8.28 22.24
CA PRO A 173 5.20 -9.58 22.71
C PRO A 173 4.76 -9.56 24.18
N VAL A 174 3.57 -10.10 24.40
CA VAL A 174 3.22 -10.80 25.63
C VAL A 174 4.13 -12.03 25.71
N ASP A 175 5.31 -11.91 26.33
CA ASP A 175 5.97 -13.05 26.99
C ASP A 175 7.15 -12.62 27.89
N LYS A 176 6.88 -11.94 29.02
CA LYS A 176 7.84 -11.78 30.14
C LYS A 176 7.16 -11.64 31.51
N SER A 177 6.04 -12.33 31.75
CA SER A 177 5.43 -12.33 33.09
C SER A 177 5.04 -13.70 33.64
N GLY A 178 5.51 -14.80 33.02
CA GLY A 178 5.26 -16.17 33.50
C GLY A 178 6.49 -16.88 34.11
N ALA A 179 7.65 -16.23 34.20
CA ALA A 179 8.92 -16.90 34.52
C ALA A 179 9.50 -16.58 35.92
N TYR A 180 8.67 -16.16 36.88
CA TYR A 180 9.08 -16.04 38.29
C TYR A 180 7.92 -16.38 39.22
N SER A 181 7.67 -17.67 39.38
CA SER A 181 7.05 -18.24 40.59
C SER A 181 7.36 -19.74 40.65
N GLU A 182 8.61 -20.04 41.00
CA GLU A 182 8.94 -21.24 41.79
C GLU A 182 9.21 -20.79 43.23
#